data_AF-A0A7L5AC49-F1
#
_entry.id   AF-A0A7L5AC49-F1
#
_cell.length_a   1.000
_cell.length_b   1.000
_cell.length_c   1.000
_cell.angle_alpha   90.00
_cell.angle_beta   90.00
_cell.angle_gamma   90.00
#
_symmetry.space_group_name_H-M   'P 1'
#
loop_
_entity.id
_entity.type
_entity.pdbx_description
1 polymer ?
#
loop_
_entity_poly.entity_id
_entity_poly.type
_entity_poly.pdbx_seq_one_letter_code
_entity_poly.pdbx_strand_id
1 'polypeptide(L)'
;MCFSAAANFTGSGVLATLGVITFTKVRHRRELLFAALPTMFAVHQFIEGFVWLGLDGILSPRVTHAAGMAFMLYAQGLLPFLMPLSIQLFEPTSKRRRGMVPFTILGAATSLYMLWALMVYPTSIYVQGNSIVYINQGTYHTELAVLYVICTCGSLFWSKIREMVLFGVANLAILLVVMAVKRYAFTSLWCAYAAIASVIILAYFWKSRSIRPFRYAALA
;
A
#
# COMPACT_ATOMS: atom_id res chain seq x y z
N MET A 1 -13.29 0.55 5.56
CA MET A 1 -14.19 1.59 5.05
C MET A 1 -14.21 1.53 3.53
N CYS A 2 -14.78 0.47 2.95
CA CYS A 2 -14.71 0.25 1.49
C CYS A 2 -16.03 -0.31 0.94
N PHE A 3 -17.12 0.07 1.59
CA PHE A 3 -18.45 -0.52 1.39
C PHE A 3 -19.35 0.35 0.49
N SER A 4 -18.92 1.56 0.13
CA SER A 4 -19.65 2.48 -0.74
C SER A 4 -18.74 3.57 -1.31
N ALA A 5 -19.19 4.23 -2.39
CA ALA A 5 -18.49 5.39 -2.98
C ALA A 5 -18.26 6.51 -1.95
N ALA A 6 -19.27 6.83 -1.15
CA ALA A 6 -19.17 7.87 -0.12
C ALA A 6 -18.08 7.55 0.93
N ALA A 7 -18.06 6.30 1.43
CA ALA A 7 -17.03 5.87 2.36
C ALA A 7 -15.62 5.97 1.75
N ASN A 8 -15.49 5.69 0.45
CA ASN A 8 -14.24 5.80 -0.27
C ASN A 8 -13.78 7.25 -0.41
N PHE A 9 -14.65 8.16 -0.85
CA PHE A 9 -14.28 9.58 -0.95
C PHE A 9 -13.97 10.21 0.42
N THR A 10 -14.74 9.89 1.45
CA THR A 10 -14.44 10.34 2.82
C THR A 10 -13.09 9.80 3.31
N GLY A 11 -12.84 8.49 3.14
CA GLY A 11 -11.57 7.88 3.50
C GLY A 11 -10.38 8.50 2.75
N SER A 12 -10.56 8.78 1.46
CA SER A 12 -9.57 9.48 0.64
C SER A 12 -9.25 10.87 1.20
N GLY A 13 -10.27 11.66 1.55
CA GLY A 13 -10.07 13.00 2.14
C GLY A 13 -9.29 12.97 3.46
N VAL A 14 -9.59 12.00 4.33
CA VAL A 14 -8.85 11.80 5.59
C VAL A 14 -7.39 11.41 5.30
N LEU A 15 -7.17 10.44 4.42
CA LEU A 15 -5.83 9.97 4.03
C LEU A 15 -5.00 11.08 3.38
N ALA A 16 -5.61 11.88 2.51
CA ALA A 16 -4.95 13.01 1.85
C ALA A 16 -4.52 14.05 2.87
N THR A 17 -5.36 14.34 3.87
CA THR A 17 -5.04 15.26 4.97
C THR A 17 -3.86 14.73 5.79
N LEU A 18 -3.90 13.46 6.19
CA LEU A 18 -2.78 12.82 6.89
C LEU A 18 -1.48 12.86 6.05
N GLY A 19 -1.58 12.64 4.74
CA GLY A 19 -0.46 12.71 3.80
C GLY A 19 0.15 14.09 3.69
N VAL A 20 -0.67 15.12 3.48
CA VAL A 20 -0.22 16.52 3.45
C VAL A 20 0.47 16.89 4.76
N ILE A 21 -0.13 16.57 5.91
CA ILE A 21 0.48 16.84 7.21
C ILE A 21 1.82 16.10 7.33
N THR A 22 1.89 14.82 6.92
CA THR A 22 3.12 14.02 6.96
C THR A 22 4.22 14.65 6.11
N PHE A 23 3.91 15.16 4.92
CA PHE A 23 4.85 15.86 4.05
C PHE A 23 5.44 17.10 4.72
N THR A 24 4.65 17.88 5.46
CA THR A 24 5.18 19.05 6.21
C THR A 24 6.23 18.70 7.26
N LYS A 25 6.34 17.41 7.64
CA LYS A 25 7.30 16.89 8.63
C LYS A 25 8.51 16.23 7.99
N VAL A 26 8.59 16.16 6.67
CA VAL A 26 9.75 15.64 5.94
C VAL A 26 10.93 16.60 6.12
N ARG A 27 12.10 16.06 6.49
CA ARG A 27 13.34 16.83 6.64
C ARG A 27 14.43 16.44 5.65
N HIS A 28 14.24 15.34 4.93
CA HIS A 28 15.23 14.83 3.99
C HIS A 28 14.58 14.08 2.83
N ARG A 29 15.17 14.15 1.63
CA ARG A 29 14.62 13.53 0.40
C ARG A 29 14.38 12.02 0.53
N ARG A 30 15.20 11.34 1.34
CA ARG A 30 15.06 9.90 1.61
C ARG A 30 13.80 9.51 2.39
N GLU A 31 13.17 10.47 3.06
CA GLU A 31 11.94 10.25 3.81
C GLU A 31 10.69 10.42 2.91
N LEU A 32 10.85 11.01 1.71
CA LEU A 32 9.74 11.40 0.85
C LEU A 32 8.87 10.22 0.44
N LEU A 33 9.48 9.10 0.01
CA LEU A 33 8.71 7.95 -0.47
C LEU A 33 7.86 7.34 0.66
N PHE A 34 8.43 7.24 1.86
CA PHE A 34 7.70 6.74 3.03
C PHE A 34 6.63 7.72 3.51
N ALA A 35 6.92 9.03 3.47
CA ALA A 35 5.95 10.10 3.75
C ALA A 35 4.82 10.20 2.72
N ALA A 36 5.05 9.73 1.48
CA ALA A 36 4.08 9.76 0.41
C ALA A 36 3.03 8.64 0.51
N LEU A 37 3.30 7.56 1.26
CA LEU A 37 2.41 6.42 1.36
C LEU A 37 0.95 6.79 1.72
N PRO A 38 0.68 7.66 2.73
CA PRO A 38 -0.70 8.09 3.01
C PRO A 38 -1.40 8.77 1.84
N THR A 39 -0.68 9.61 1.10
CA THR A 39 -1.22 10.31 -0.08
C THR A 39 -1.46 9.34 -1.23
N MET A 40 -0.56 8.37 -1.43
CA MET A 40 -0.77 7.32 -2.43
C MET A 40 -1.98 6.44 -2.08
N PHE A 41 -2.17 6.11 -0.79
CA PHE A 41 -3.38 5.45 -0.32
C PHE A 41 -4.63 6.29 -0.52
N ALA A 42 -4.55 7.62 -0.36
CA ALA A 42 -5.66 8.52 -0.63
C ALA A 42 -6.09 8.48 -2.10
N VAL A 43 -5.13 8.51 -3.02
CA VAL A 43 -5.39 8.37 -4.47
C VAL A 43 -6.00 7.01 -4.77
N HIS A 44 -5.44 5.95 -4.19
CA HIS A 44 -5.97 4.60 -4.37
C HIS A 44 -7.43 4.48 -3.89
N GLN A 45 -7.74 5.05 -2.73
CA GLN A 45 -9.10 5.07 -2.19
C GLN A 45 -10.06 5.93 -3.02
N PHE A 46 -9.57 7.05 -3.57
CA PHE A 46 -10.34 7.90 -4.48
C PHE A 46 -10.75 7.12 -5.72
N ILE A 47 -9.80 6.39 -6.34
CA ILE A 47 -10.04 5.58 -7.54
C ILE A 47 -11.10 4.50 -7.26
N GLU A 48 -11.03 3.82 -6.11
CA GLU A 48 -12.05 2.81 -5.76
C GLU A 48 -13.45 3.43 -5.60
N GLY A 49 -13.55 4.71 -5.20
CA GLY A 49 -14.80 5.46 -5.21
C GLY A 49 -15.44 5.55 -6.61
N PHE A 50 -14.64 5.74 -7.66
CA PHE A 50 -15.12 5.69 -9.05
C PHE A 50 -15.54 4.29 -9.47
N VAL A 51 -14.88 3.24 -8.96
CA VAL A 51 -15.30 1.86 -9.23
C VAL A 51 -16.70 1.63 -8.65
N TRP A 52 -16.97 2.08 -7.42
CA TRP A 52 -18.32 2.02 -6.83
C TRP A 52 -19.35 2.76 -7.67
N LEU A 53 -19.10 4.03 -8.05
CA LEU A 53 -20.03 4.78 -8.90
C LEU A 53 -20.31 4.06 -10.23
N GLY A 54 -19.31 3.38 -10.78
CA GLY A 54 -19.45 2.57 -11.98
C GLY A 54 -20.26 1.29 -11.79
N LEU A 55 -20.10 0.62 -10.65
CA LEU A 55 -20.87 -0.58 -10.29
C LEU A 55 -22.32 -0.24 -9.90
N ASP A 56 -22.56 0.97 -9.39
CA ASP A 56 -23.90 1.52 -9.10
C ASP A 56 -24.62 2.02 -10.37
N GLY A 57 -24.00 1.91 -11.55
CA GLY A 57 -24.58 2.30 -12.84
C GLY A 57 -24.55 3.80 -13.15
N ILE A 58 -23.87 4.61 -12.33
CA ILE A 58 -23.75 6.07 -12.51
C ILE A 58 -22.72 6.39 -13.61
N LEU A 59 -21.63 5.61 -13.69
CA LEU A 59 -20.56 5.80 -14.67
C LEU A 59 -20.61 4.72 -15.76
N SER A 60 -20.10 5.06 -16.95
CA SER A 60 -20.03 4.12 -18.07
C SER A 60 -19.12 2.92 -17.75
N PRO A 61 -19.38 1.73 -18.33
CA PRO A 61 -18.54 0.54 -18.11
C PRO A 61 -17.06 0.75 -18.45
N ARG A 62 -16.75 1.62 -19.42
CA ARG A 62 -15.36 1.96 -19.78
C ARG A 62 -14.64 2.67 -18.63
N VAL A 63 -15.32 3.59 -17.95
CA VAL A 63 -14.75 4.32 -16.80
C VAL A 63 -14.61 3.39 -15.60
N THR A 64 -15.60 2.53 -15.33
CA THR A 64 -15.54 1.53 -14.26
C THR A 64 -14.34 0.59 -14.45
N HIS A 65 -14.15 0.08 -15.67
CA HIS A 65 -13.04 -0.80 -15.99
C HIS A 65 -11.69 -0.08 -15.86
N ALA A 66 -11.56 1.15 -16.39
CA ALA A 66 -10.34 1.93 -16.27
C ALA A 66 -9.98 2.24 -14.80
N ALA A 67 -10.97 2.61 -13.98
CA ALA A 67 -10.78 2.84 -12.55
C ALA A 67 -10.38 1.56 -11.82
N GLY A 68 -11.03 0.42 -12.11
CA GLY A 68 -10.69 -0.86 -11.50
C GLY A 68 -9.29 -1.35 -11.88
N MET A 69 -8.88 -1.16 -13.14
CA MET A 69 -7.52 -1.44 -13.58
C MET A 69 -6.50 -0.53 -12.88
N ALA A 70 -6.75 0.77 -12.80
CA ALA A 70 -5.87 1.71 -12.09
C ALA A 70 -5.75 1.35 -10.59
N PHE A 71 -6.85 0.93 -9.96
CA PHE A 71 -6.87 0.43 -8.60
C PHE A 71 -5.96 -0.80 -8.45
N MET A 72 -6.15 -1.83 -9.28
CA MET A 72 -5.34 -3.05 -9.22
C MET A 72 -3.86 -2.84 -9.53
N LEU A 73 -3.54 -1.98 -10.51
CA LEU A 73 -2.16 -1.64 -10.85
C LEU A 73 -1.41 -1.06 -9.66
N TYR A 74 -2.06 -0.20 -8.88
CA TYR A 74 -1.45 0.30 -7.64
C TYR A 74 -1.35 -0.78 -6.57
N ALA A 75 -2.47 -1.45 -6.24
CA ALA A 75 -2.57 -2.39 -5.12
C ALA A 75 -1.67 -3.61 -5.28
N GLN A 76 -1.74 -4.25 -6.45
CA GLN A 76 -1.02 -5.49 -6.75
C GLN A 76 0.30 -5.18 -7.47
N GLY A 77 0.28 -4.28 -8.45
CA GLY A 77 1.43 -4.02 -9.30
C GLY A 77 2.55 -3.21 -8.65
N LEU A 78 2.23 -2.14 -7.91
CA LEU A 78 3.25 -1.20 -7.42
C LEU A 78 3.65 -1.42 -5.96
N LEU A 79 2.69 -1.79 -5.10
CA LEU A 79 2.91 -1.90 -3.67
C LEU A 79 4.05 -2.87 -3.26
N PRO A 80 4.23 -4.06 -3.88
CA PRO A 80 5.28 -5.00 -3.50
C PRO A 80 6.68 -4.41 -3.62
N PHE A 81 6.89 -3.49 -4.56
CA PHE A 81 8.16 -2.78 -4.75
C PHE A 81 8.23 -1.50 -3.93
N LEU A 82 7.16 -0.69 -3.91
CA LEU A 82 7.15 0.60 -3.22
C LEU A 82 7.40 0.47 -1.72
N MET A 83 6.83 -0.54 -1.07
CA MET A 83 6.99 -0.77 0.37
C MET A 83 8.45 -1.03 0.77
N PRO A 84 9.13 -2.09 0.30
CA PRO A 84 10.52 -2.34 0.66
C PRO A 84 11.46 -1.21 0.21
N LEU A 85 11.22 -0.59 -0.95
CA LEU A 85 12.00 0.56 -1.41
C LEU A 85 11.87 1.75 -0.46
N SER A 86 10.66 2.06 0.01
CA SER A 86 10.41 3.16 0.94
C SER A 86 11.18 2.98 2.25
N ILE A 87 11.20 1.76 2.79
CA ILE A 87 11.92 1.40 4.01
C ILE A 87 13.43 1.44 3.77
N GLN A 88 13.89 0.88 2.65
CA GLN A 88 15.31 0.89 2.27
C GLN A 88 15.87 2.31 2.15
N LEU A 89 15.14 3.24 1.53
CA LEU A 89 15.56 4.64 1.41
C LEU A 89 15.55 5.33 2.78
N PHE A 90 14.56 5.00 3.61
CA PHE A 90 14.37 5.58 4.93
C PHE A 90 15.47 5.16 5.94
N GLU A 91 16.02 3.95 5.83
CA GLU A 91 17.03 3.43 6.77
C GLU A 91 18.33 4.30 6.81
N PRO A 92 18.79 4.72 8.02
CA PRO A 92 19.84 5.73 8.15
C PRO A 92 21.24 5.24 7.74
N THR A 93 21.57 3.97 8.02
CA THR A 93 22.92 3.43 7.83
C THR A 93 23.04 2.56 6.57
N SER A 94 24.18 2.62 5.87
CA SER A 94 24.42 1.85 4.64
C SER A 94 24.30 0.33 4.86
N LYS A 95 24.72 -0.19 6.02
CA LYS A 95 24.57 -1.62 6.35
C LYS A 95 23.10 -2.06 6.42
N ARG A 96 22.23 -1.24 7.00
CA ARG A 96 20.79 -1.52 7.08
C ARG A 96 20.13 -1.43 5.71
N ARG A 97 20.48 -0.43 4.89
CA ARG A 97 19.99 -0.31 3.51
C ARG A 97 20.35 -1.53 2.66
N ARG A 98 21.59 -2.05 2.79
CA ARG A 98 22.01 -3.28 2.09
C ARG A 98 21.19 -4.49 2.53
N GLY A 99 20.83 -4.57 3.81
CA GLY A 99 19.95 -5.64 4.31
C GLY A 99 18.55 -5.64 3.70
N MET A 100 18.07 -4.49 3.20
CA MET A 100 16.76 -4.39 2.53
C MET A 100 16.81 -4.72 1.04
N VAL A 101 18.00 -4.77 0.42
CA VAL A 101 18.16 -5.03 -1.02
C VAL A 101 17.47 -6.32 -1.47
N PRO A 102 17.58 -7.47 -0.76
CA PRO A 102 16.89 -8.69 -1.17
C PRO A 102 15.37 -8.53 -1.25
N PHE A 103 14.77 -7.83 -0.28
CA PHE A 103 13.33 -7.56 -0.27
C PHE A 103 12.92 -6.60 -1.40
N THR A 104 13.72 -5.58 -1.70
CA THR A 104 13.46 -4.66 -2.81
C THR A 104 13.56 -5.37 -4.16
N ILE A 105 14.56 -6.25 -4.35
CA ILE A 105 14.70 -7.06 -5.58
C ILE A 105 13.52 -8.02 -5.73
N LEU A 106 13.18 -8.74 -4.66
CA LEU A 106 12.04 -9.65 -4.66
C LEU A 106 10.74 -8.89 -4.96
N GLY A 107 10.53 -7.76 -4.30
CA GLY A 107 9.38 -6.88 -4.51
C GLY A 107 9.32 -6.33 -5.94
N ALA A 108 10.46 -5.97 -6.54
CA ALA A 108 10.54 -5.54 -7.93
C ALA A 108 10.17 -6.68 -8.89
N ALA A 109 10.69 -7.88 -8.68
CA ALA A 109 10.36 -9.05 -9.50
C ALA A 109 8.87 -9.41 -9.40
N THR A 110 8.30 -9.45 -8.19
CA THR A 110 6.88 -9.68 -7.97
C THR A 110 6.02 -8.59 -8.62
N SER A 111 6.44 -7.32 -8.50
CA SER A 111 5.75 -6.18 -9.13
C SER A 111 5.75 -6.27 -10.66
N LEU A 112 6.90 -6.58 -11.27
CA LEU A 112 7.01 -6.74 -12.72
C LEU A 112 6.11 -7.86 -13.24
N TYR A 113 6.11 -9.01 -12.56
CA TYR A 113 5.22 -10.11 -12.90
C TYR A 113 3.75 -9.72 -12.77
N MET A 114 3.35 -9.10 -11.65
CA MET A 114 1.95 -8.69 -11.42
C MET A 114 1.50 -7.64 -12.42
N LEU A 115 2.35 -6.66 -12.77
CA LEU A 115 2.05 -5.67 -13.79
C LEU A 115 1.85 -6.32 -15.16
N TRP A 116 2.72 -7.25 -15.55
CA TRP A 116 2.56 -8.03 -16.77
C TRP A 116 1.25 -8.83 -16.76
N ALA A 117 0.96 -9.54 -15.67
CA ALA A 117 -0.23 -10.37 -15.52
C ALA A 117 -1.52 -9.53 -15.60
N LEU A 118 -1.55 -8.35 -14.98
CA LEU A 118 -2.68 -7.43 -15.06
C LEU A 118 -2.94 -6.91 -16.48
N MET A 119 -1.91 -6.83 -17.33
CA MET A 119 -2.05 -6.37 -18.72
C MET A 119 -2.48 -7.49 -19.67
N VAL A 120 -2.13 -8.75 -19.37
CA VAL A 120 -2.35 -9.90 -20.26
C VAL A 120 -3.64 -10.65 -19.93
N TYR A 121 -3.96 -10.81 -18.64
CA TYR A 121 -5.10 -11.60 -18.20
C TYR A 121 -6.34 -10.72 -17.97
N PRO A 122 -7.54 -11.21 -18.28
CA PRO A 122 -8.78 -10.47 -18.06
C PRO A 122 -9.02 -10.27 -16.56
N THR A 123 -9.47 -9.08 -16.21
CA THR A 123 -9.83 -8.68 -14.85
C THR A 123 -11.34 -8.60 -14.71
N SER A 124 -11.90 -9.39 -13.81
CA SER A 124 -13.31 -9.34 -13.44
C SER A 124 -13.51 -8.47 -12.19
N ILE A 125 -14.49 -7.57 -12.25
CA ILE A 125 -14.81 -6.61 -11.17
C ILE A 125 -16.31 -6.73 -10.88
N TYR A 126 -16.67 -7.09 -9.66
CA TYR A 126 -18.07 -7.23 -9.26
C TYR A 126 -18.26 -7.03 -7.74
N VAL A 127 -19.50 -6.82 -7.29
CA VAL A 127 -19.82 -6.66 -5.87
C VAL A 127 -20.17 -8.01 -5.25
N GLN A 128 -19.56 -8.33 -4.10
CA GLN A 128 -19.93 -9.48 -3.27
C GLN A 128 -19.91 -9.09 -1.79
N GLY A 129 -21.05 -9.26 -1.10
CA GLY A 129 -21.14 -9.05 0.36
C GLY A 129 -20.68 -7.67 0.82
N ASN A 130 -21.14 -6.62 0.13
CA ASN A 130 -20.81 -5.20 0.32
C ASN A 130 -19.33 -4.84 0.06
N SER A 131 -18.60 -5.65 -0.70
CA SER A 131 -17.22 -5.36 -1.08
C SER A 131 -17.02 -5.59 -2.56
N ILE A 132 -16.09 -4.85 -3.16
CA ILE A 132 -15.70 -5.07 -4.55
C ILE A 132 -14.72 -6.22 -4.59
N VAL A 133 -14.95 -7.15 -5.49
CA VAL A 133 -14.09 -8.30 -5.75
C VAL A 133 -13.38 -8.07 -7.06
N TYR A 134 -12.05 -8.18 -7.02
CA TYR A 134 -11.17 -8.06 -8.15
C TYR A 134 -10.50 -9.41 -8.40
N ILE A 135 -10.85 -10.07 -9.52
CA ILE A 135 -10.25 -11.35 -9.89
C ILE A 135 -9.49 -11.17 -11.20
N ASN A 136 -8.20 -11.49 -11.14
CA ASN A 136 -7.35 -11.62 -12.31
C ASN A 136 -6.66 -12.98 -12.25
N GLN A 137 -6.81 -13.77 -13.31
CA GLN A 137 -6.33 -15.16 -13.33
C GLN A 137 -4.81 -15.27 -13.17
N GLY A 138 -4.04 -14.29 -13.64
CA GLY A 138 -2.59 -14.28 -13.53
C GLY A 138 -2.07 -13.78 -12.18
N THR A 139 -2.90 -13.16 -11.34
CA THR A 139 -2.47 -12.69 -10.00
C THR A 139 -3.15 -13.44 -8.84
N TYR A 140 -4.22 -14.19 -9.11
CA TYR A 140 -4.98 -14.97 -8.13
C TYR A 140 -4.30 -16.30 -7.78
N HIS A 141 -3.03 -16.23 -7.39
CA HIS A 141 -2.20 -17.37 -7.00
C HIS A 141 -1.77 -17.25 -5.54
N THR A 142 -1.78 -18.35 -4.78
CA THR A 142 -1.46 -18.32 -3.35
C THR A 142 0.02 -18.02 -3.12
N GLU A 143 0.88 -18.56 -3.97
CA GLU A 143 2.32 -18.31 -4.01
C GLU A 143 2.65 -16.83 -4.20
N LEU A 144 1.93 -16.14 -5.09
CA LEU A 144 2.10 -14.70 -5.30
C LEU A 144 1.61 -13.89 -4.11
N ALA A 145 0.50 -14.29 -3.48
CA ALA A 145 0.04 -13.66 -2.24
C ALA A 145 1.08 -13.81 -1.11
N VAL A 146 1.70 -14.98 -0.97
CA VAL A 146 2.77 -15.21 0.02
C VAL A 146 3.98 -14.33 -0.28
N LEU A 147 4.44 -14.28 -1.54
CA LEU A 147 5.55 -13.41 -1.96
C LEU A 147 5.24 -11.93 -1.70
N TYR A 148 4.02 -11.50 -2.01
CA TYR A 148 3.54 -10.15 -1.75
C TYR A 148 3.66 -9.79 -0.26
N VAL A 149 3.18 -10.68 0.62
CA VAL A 149 3.26 -10.49 2.08
C VAL A 149 4.72 -10.46 2.55
N ILE A 150 5.57 -11.33 2.04
CA ILE A 150 7.00 -11.35 2.39
C ILE A 150 7.67 -10.02 1.99
N CYS A 151 7.39 -9.49 0.80
CA CYS A 151 7.97 -8.23 0.33
C CYS A 151 7.48 -7.03 1.14
N THR A 152 6.17 -6.94 1.34
CA THR A 152 5.52 -5.78 1.99
C THR A 152 5.69 -5.79 3.50
N CYS A 153 5.56 -6.95 4.16
CA CYS A 153 5.63 -7.09 5.61
C CYS A 153 7.03 -7.52 6.09
N GLY A 154 7.70 -8.43 5.38
CA GLY A 154 9.02 -8.94 5.79
C GLY A 154 10.09 -7.85 5.89
N SER A 155 10.05 -6.86 4.99
CA SER A 155 10.93 -5.69 5.04
C SER A 155 10.72 -4.82 6.30
N LEU A 156 9.50 -4.75 6.82
CA LEU A 156 9.17 -4.01 8.04
C LEU A 156 9.71 -4.70 9.30
N PHE A 157 9.60 -6.03 9.37
CA PHE A 157 10.14 -6.82 10.50
C PHE A 157 11.66 -6.80 10.55
N TRP A 158 12.31 -6.67 9.39
CA TRP A 158 13.77 -6.57 9.31
C TRP A 158 14.30 -5.20 9.75
N SER A 159 13.44 -4.18 9.85
CA SER A 159 13.87 -2.85 10.30
C SER A 159 14.23 -2.87 11.79
N LYS A 160 15.31 -2.16 12.14
CA LYS A 160 15.69 -1.95 13.55
C LYS A 160 14.94 -0.80 14.22
N ILE A 161 14.03 -0.14 13.50
CA ILE A 161 13.20 0.94 14.02
C ILE A 161 11.95 0.32 14.61
N ARG A 162 11.77 0.42 15.94
CA ARG A 162 10.65 -0.22 16.66
C ARG A 162 9.30 0.16 16.08
N GLU A 163 9.14 1.39 15.64
CA GLU A 163 7.91 1.89 15.03
C GLU A 163 7.64 1.26 13.65
N MET A 164 8.67 0.93 12.87
CA MET A 164 8.51 0.18 11.62
C MET A 164 8.13 -1.28 11.87
N VAL A 165 8.68 -1.90 12.91
CA VAL A 165 8.29 -3.24 13.33
C VAL A 165 6.85 -3.26 13.82
N LEU A 166 6.43 -2.28 14.65
CA LEU A 166 5.05 -2.14 15.10
C LEU A 166 4.09 -1.99 13.91
N PHE A 167 4.49 -1.19 12.92
CA PHE A 167 3.76 -1.06 11.67
C PHE A 167 3.67 -2.39 10.90
N GLY A 168 4.75 -3.19 10.87
CA GLY A 168 4.77 -4.55 10.33
C GLY A 168 3.87 -5.53 11.07
N VAL A 169 3.86 -5.49 12.41
CA VAL A 169 2.97 -6.31 13.25
C VAL A 169 1.51 -5.94 13.00
N ALA A 170 1.18 -4.65 13.00
CA ALA A 170 -0.17 -4.19 12.72
C ALA A 170 -0.63 -4.62 11.32
N ASN A 171 0.25 -4.49 10.32
CA ASN A 171 0.04 -5.00 8.96
C ASN A 171 -0.30 -6.49 8.95
N LEU A 172 0.58 -7.31 9.53
CA LEU A 172 0.43 -8.76 9.51
C LEU A 172 -0.83 -9.21 10.26
N ALA A 173 -1.12 -8.63 11.42
CA ALA A 173 -2.30 -8.96 12.21
C ALA A 173 -3.60 -8.64 11.44
N ILE A 174 -3.69 -7.44 10.86
CA ILE A 174 -4.86 -7.05 10.06
C ILE A 174 -4.98 -7.94 8.83
N LEU A 175 -3.87 -8.25 8.16
CA LEU A 175 -3.83 -9.15 7.02
C LEU A 175 -4.37 -10.54 7.36
N LEU A 176 -3.94 -11.12 8.48
CA LEU A 176 -4.42 -12.42 8.95
C LEU A 176 -5.92 -12.40 9.27
N VAL A 177 -6.40 -11.34 9.94
CA VAL A 177 -7.84 -11.16 10.23
C VAL A 177 -8.65 -11.04 8.95
N VAL A 178 -8.18 -10.25 7.97
CA VAL A 178 -8.85 -10.09 6.67
C VAL A 178 -8.88 -11.40 5.90
N MET A 179 -7.78 -12.15 5.88
CA MET A 179 -7.74 -13.47 5.24
C MET A 179 -8.68 -14.47 5.94
N ALA A 180 -8.84 -14.40 7.26
CA ALA A 180 -9.73 -15.28 8.02
C ALA A 180 -11.22 -14.95 7.80
N VAL A 181 -11.58 -13.66 7.72
CA VAL A 181 -13.00 -13.24 7.71
C VAL A 181 -13.55 -13.03 6.30
N LYS A 182 -12.74 -12.51 5.37
CA LYS A 182 -13.17 -12.00 4.06
C LYS A 182 -12.07 -12.17 3.00
N ARG A 183 -11.56 -13.40 2.81
CA ARG A 183 -10.49 -13.71 1.84
C ARG A 183 -10.76 -13.16 0.42
N TYR A 184 -12.02 -13.17 -0.01
CA TYR A 184 -12.44 -12.67 -1.34
C TYR A 184 -12.38 -11.14 -1.47
N ALA A 185 -12.39 -10.39 -0.38
CA ALA A 185 -12.35 -8.93 -0.36
C ALA A 185 -10.97 -8.39 0.05
N PHE A 186 -9.91 -9.20 -0.06
CA PHE A 186 -8.56 -8.86 0.38
C PHE A 186 -8.08 -7.52 -0.17
N THR A 187 -8.31 -7.25 -1.47
CA THR A 187 -7.86 -6.02 -2.13
C THR A 187 -8.64 -4.80 -1.67
N SER A 188 -9.96 -4.90 -1.44
CA SER A 188 -10.76 -3.78 -0.94
C SER A 188 -10.56 -3.52 0.56
N LEU A 189 -10.35 -4.56 1.39
CA LEU A 189 -10.14 -4.36 2.84
C LEU A 189 -8.79 -3.72 3.17
N TRP A 190 -7.87 -3.70 2.20
CA TRP A 190 -6.60 -3.00 2.28
C TRP A 190 -6.76 -1.51 2.58
N CYS A 191 -7.86 -0.87 2.18
CA CYS A 191 -8.02 0.57 2.42
C CYS A 191 -8.43 0.90 3.86
N ALA A 192 -9.06 -0.03 4.59
CA ALA A 192 -9.25 0.10 6.04
C ALA A 192 -7.90 0.07 6.77
N TYR A 193 -6.98 -0.77 6.28
CA TYR A 193 -5.60 -0.83 6.74
C TYR A 193 -4.85 0.49 6.46
N ALA A 194 -5.00 1.08 5.27
CA ALA A 194 -4.32 2.30 4.86
C ALA A 194 -4.53 3.48 5.83
N ALA A 195 -5.71 3.59 6.46
CA ALA A 195 -5.99 4.63 7.45
C ALA A 195 -5.15 4.45 8.72
N ILE A 196 -5.15 3.25 9.30
CA ILE A 196 -4.35 2.93 10.50
C ILE A 196 -2.86 3.10 10.18
N ALA A 197 -2.42 2.59 9.03
CA ALA A 197 -1.08 2.75 8.52
C ALA A 197 -0.65 4.22 8.45
N SER A 198 -1.51 5.07 7.88
CA SER A 198 -1.23 6.50 7.71
C SER A 198 -1.12 7.24 9.04
N VAL A 199 -1.94 6.87 10.03
CA VAL A 199 -1.84 7.41 11.40
C VAL A 199 -0.52 7.01 12.06
N ILE A 200 -0.12 5.73 11.94
CA ILE A 200 1.16 5.24 12.49
C ILE A 200 2.34 5.98 11.83
N ILE A 201 2.32 6.15 10.51
CA ILE A 201 3.34 6.91 9.78
C ILE A 201 3.41 8.35 10.29
N LEU A 202 2.28 9.05 10.39
CA LEU A 202 2.25 10.43 10.89
C LEU A 202 2.76 10.53 12.33
N ALA A 203 2.30 9.63 13.22
CA ALA A 203 2.73 9.59 14.61
C ALA A 203 4.25 9.35 14.73
N TYR A 204 4.80 8.47 13.89
CA TYR A 204 6.23 8.26 13.77
C TYR A 204 6.93 9.57 13.35
N PHE A 205 6.43 10.28 12.34
CA PHE A 205 7.04 11.53 11.88
C PHE A 205 7.04 12.62 12.96
N TRP A 206 6.00 12.68 13.79
CA TRP A 206 5.92 13.59 14.94
C TRP A 206 6.90 13.22 16.05
N LYS A 207 6.91 11.95 16.49
CA LYS A 207 7.75 11.49 17.61
C LYS A 207 9.24 11.56 17.29
N SER A 208 9.62 11.24 16.06
CA SER A 208 11.02 11.23 15.61
C SER A 208 11.55 12.61 15.21
N ARG A 209 10.78 13.69 15.43
CA ARG A 209 11.17 15.05 15.04
C ARG A 209 12.46 15.53 15.71
N SER A 210 12.79 15.09 16.92
CA SER A 210 14.05 15.48 17.59
C SER A 210 15.28 14.74 17.04
N ILE A 211 15.07 13.58 16.41
CA ILE A 211 16.14 12.66 15.98
C ILE A 211 16.42 12.80 14.47
N ARG A 212 15.45 13.32 13.69
CA ARG A 212 15.55 13.49 12.23
C ARG A 212 15.92 14.92 11.80
N PRO A 213 16.59 15.13 10.65
CA PRO A 213 17.00 14.10 9.71
C PRO A 213 18.10 13.25 10.32
N PHE A 214 18.04 11.94 10.07
CA PHE A 214 19.14 11.09 10.51
C PHE A 214 20.44 11.59 9.88
N ARG A 215 21.56 11.46 10.60
CA ARG A 215 22.88 11.52 9.96
C ARG A 215 22.97 10.31 9.03
N TYR A 216 22.45 10.45 7.81
CA TYR A 216 22.71 9.54 6.73
C TYR A 216 24.22 9.61 6.54
N ALA A 217 24.94 8.65 7.12
CA ALA A 217 26.39 8.73 7.24
C ALA A 217 26.97 9.24 5.93
N ALA A 218 27.56 10.44 6.00
CA ALA A 218 28.32 11.04 4.92
C ALA A 218 29.55 10.17 4.75
N LEU A 219 29.41 9.10 3.98
CA LEU A 219 30.45 8.14 3.59
C LEU A 219 29.83 7.37 2.40
N ALA A 220 29.93 8.01 1.24
CA ALA A 220 30.23 7.31 0.01
C ALA A 220 31.59 6.62 0.19
#